data_AF-A0A935RV58-F1
#
_entry.id   AF-A0A935RV58-F1
#
_cell.length_a   1.000
_cell.length_b   1.000
_cell.length_c   1.000
_cell.angle_alpha   90.00
_cell.angle_beta   90.00
_cell.angle_gamma   90.00
#
_symmetry.space_group_name_H-M   'P 1'
#
loop_
_entity.id
_entity.type
_entity.pdbx_description
1 polymer ?
#
loop_
_entity_poly.entity_id
_entity_poly.type
_entity_poly.pdbx_seq_one_letter_code
_entity_poly.pdbx_strand_id
1 'polypeptide(L)'
;MASFIPGAAIQKGRFQPTIISYGDVLFNKYIPQALCQEQDDCVVFVDSNWKDQSSYARLDGFAECSIPNSRRAFNAKIHLKQLGRTVPEESIHGVWMGFLKLSSIAASQVNDLLLDMLADPANRRAGIPRCCRNS
;
A
#
# COMPACT_ATOMS: atom_id res chain seq x y z
N MET A 1 30.74 -8.87 -17.58
CA MET A 1 30.72 -7.40 -17.43
C MET A 1 29.30 -6.94 -17.79
N ALA A 2 28.67 -6.18 -16.88
CA ALA A 2 27.33 -5.59 -16.87
C ALA A 2 26.30 -5.93 -17.97
N SER A 3 25.10 -6.34 -17.54
CA SER A 3 23.86 -5.89 -18.19
C SER A 3 23.02 -5.16 -17.15
N PHE A 4 23.15 -3.84 -17.17
CA PHE A 4 22.24 -2.89 -16.55
C PHE A 4 21.02 -2.84 -17.50
N ILE A 5 19.80 -3.01 -16.99
CA ILE A 5 18.59 -2.70 -17.77
C ILE A 5 18.13 -1.30 -17.32
N PRO A 6 18.42 -0.23 -18.08
CA PRO A 6 17.77 1.05 -17.87
C PRO A 6 16.53 1.10 -18.75
N GLY A 7 15.36 1.34 -18.15
CA GLY A 7 14.19 1.72 -18.93
C GLY A 7 12.86 1.28 -18.36
N ALA A 8 12.45 1.84 -17.22
CA ALA A 8 11.03 2.08 -17.02
C ALA A 8 10.67 3.32 -17.85
N ALA A 9 10.35 3.10 -19.13
CA ALA A 9 9.77 4.15 -19.95
C ALA A 9 8.35 4.40 -19.42
N ILE A 10 8.10 5.60 -18.89
CA ILE A 10 6.75 6.08 -18.58
C ILE A 10 6.04 6.25 -19.92
N GLN A 11 5.31 5.24 -20.36
CA GLN A 11 4.35 5.43 -21.43
C GLN A 11 3.26 6.34 -20.87
N LYS A 12 3.02 7.49 -21.50
CA LYS A 12 1.75 8.24 -21.39
C LYS A 12 0.63 7.40 -22.02
N GLY A 13 0.37 6.25 -21.41
CA GLY A 13 -0.71 5.34 -21.74
C GLY A 13 -1.85 5.60 -20.77
N ARG A 14 -3.07 5.29 -21.22
CA ARG A 14 -4.25 5.27 -20.37
C ARG A 14 -3.97 4.37 -19.17
N PHE A 15 -4.01 4.92 -17.96
CA PHE A 15 -3.83 4.13 -16.73
C PHE A 15 -4.85 2.99 -16.71
N GLN A 16 -4.38 1.79 -16.41
CA GLN A 16 -5.21 0.60 -16.27
C GLN A 16 -5.36 0.25 -14.79
N PRO A 17 -6.44 -0.44 -14.38
CA PRO A 17 -6.52 -1.02 -13.05
C PRO A 17 -5.26 -1.85 -12.77
N THR A 18 -4.56 -1.52 -11.69
CA THR A 18 -3.22 -2.05 -11.40
C THR A 18 -3.18 -2.59 -9.97
N ILE A 19 -2.62 -3.77 -9.81
CA ILE A 19 -2.26 -4.32 -8.49
C ILE A 19 -0.75 -4.22 -8.35
N ILE A 20 -0.31 -3.55 -7.30
CA ILE A 20 1.08 -3.42 -6.90
C ILE A 20 1.29 -4.36 -5.72
N SER A 21 2.28 -5.25 -5.83
CA SER A 21 2.69 -6.16 -4.78
C SER A 21 4.19 -6.02 -4.51
N TYR A 22 4.60 -6.03 -3.25
CA TYR A 22 6.01 -6.19 -2.90
C TYR A 22 6.47 -7.62 -3.22
N GLY A 23 7.58 -7.73 -3.96
CA GLY A 23 8.03 -8.99 -4.56
C GLY A 23 8.57 -10.04 -3.59
N ASP A 24 8.68 -9.71 -2.31
CA ASP A 24 9.13 -10.58 -1.22
C ASP A 24 7.98 -11.20 -0.42
N VAL A 25 6.73 -10.82 -0.70
CA VAL A 25 5.55 -11.35 -0.01
C VAL A 25 5.07 -12.62 -0.70
N LEU A 26 5.12 -13.76 0.00
CA LEU A 26 4.42 -14.98 -0.41
C LEU A 26 2.94 -14.86 -0.03
N PHE A 27 2.06 -14.89 -1.01
CA PHE A 27 0.61 -14.76 -0.80
C PHE A 27 -0.16 -15.91 -1.42
N ASN A 28 -1.29 -16.22 -0.79
CA ASN A 28 -2.26 -17.14 -1.38
C ASN A 28 -3.03 -16.45 -2.51
N LYS A 29 -3.35 -17.20 -3.57
CA LYS A 29 -4.08 -16.70 -4.76
C LYS A 29 -5.40 -15.98 -4.43
N TYR A 30 -6.01 -16.27 -3.28
CA TYR A 30 -7.25 -15.61 -2.87
C TYR A 30 -7.08 -14.11 -2.62
N ILE A 31 -5.88 -13.63 -2.29
CA ILE A 31 -5.66 -12.22 -1.93
C ILE A 31 -5.83 -11.29 -3.14
N PRO A 32 -5.12 -11.47 -4.28
CA PRO A 32 -5.38 -10.66 -5.47
C PRO A 32 -6.80 -10.84 -6.02
N GLN A 33 -7.37 -12.05 -5.90
CA GLN A 33 -8.73 -12.30 -6.35
C GLN A 33 -9.75 -11.49 -5.56
N ALA A 34 -9.62 -11.43 -4.23
CA ALA A 34 -10.46 -10.59 -3.38
C ALA A 34 -10.28 -9.10 -3.71
N LEU A 35 -9.03 -8.65 -3.91
CA LEU A 35 -8.77 -7.26 -4.32
C LEU A 35 -9.48 -6.91 -5.65
N CYS A 36 -9.46 -7.82 -6.63
CA CYS A 36 -10.16 -7.61 -7.90
C CYS A 36 -11.68 -7.50 -7.75
N GLN A 37 -12.29 -8.09 -6.72
CA GLN A 37 -13.73 -8.04 -6.48
C GLN A 37 -14.19 -6.71 -5.88
N GLU A 38 -13.30 -5.99 -5.19
CA GLU A 38 -13.63 -4.69 -4.61
C GLU A 38 -13.94 -3.67 -5.71
N GLN A 39 -14.86 -2.74 -5.45
CA GLN A 39 -15.25 -1.70 -6.42
C GLN A 39 -14.56 -0.37 -6.15
N ASP A 40 -13.88 -0.24 -5.02
CA ASP A 40 -13.20 0.98 -4.62
C ASP A 40 -11.93 1.25 -5.43
N ASP A 41 -11.65 2.54 -5.59
CA ASP A 41 -10.55 3.06 -6.40
C ASP A 41 -9.16 2.77 -5.82
N CYS A 42 -9.04 2.66 -4.50
CA CYS A 42 -7.80 2.38 -3.80
C CYS A 42 -8.08 1.37 -2.68
N VAL A 43 -7.48 0.19 -2.77
CA VAL A 43 -7.72 -0.92 -1.82
C VAL A 43 -6.39 -1.50 -1.37
N VAL A 44 -6.23 -1.62 -0.05
CA VAL A 44 -5.07 -2.28 0.57
C VAL A 44 -5.51 -3.50 1.36
N PHE A 45 -4.61 -4.49 1.46
CA PHE A 45 -4.84 -5.65 2.31
C PHE A 45 -4.07 -5.50 3.62
N VAL A 46 -4.80 -5.55 4.74
CA VAL A 46 -4.26 -5.38 6.09
C VAL A 46 -4.52 -6.66 6.89
N ASP A 47 -3.46 -7.25 7.43
CA ASP A 47 -3.56 -8.39 8.34
C ASP A 47 -3.83 -7.87 9.76
N SER A 48 -5.03 -8.13 10.26
CA SER A 48 -5.42 -7.78 11.62
C SER A 48 -4.82 -8.72 12.67
N ASN A 49 -4.33 -9.91 12.29
CA ASN A 49 -3.71 -10.86 13.21
C ASN A 49 -2.21 -10.56 13.39
N TRP A 50 -1.91 -9.29 13.63
CA TRP A 50 -0.54 -8.81 13.66
C TRP A 50 0.17 -9.07 14.98
N LYS A 51 -0.59 -9.15 16.08
CA LYS A 51 -0.07 -9.34 17.44
C LYS A 51 0.54 -10.73 17.67
N ASP A 52 0.01 -11.74 16.98
CA ASP A 52 0.44 -13.13 17.14
C ASP A 52 1.68 -13.47 16.28
N GLN A 53 2.14 -12.54 15.44
CA GLN A 53 3.25 -12.77 14.52
C GLN A 53 4.42 -11.82 14.82
N SER A 54 5.43 -12.34 15.53
CA SER A 54 6.64 -11.61 15.89
C SER A 54 7.47 -11.14 14.69
N SER A 55 7.29 -11.75 13.52
CA SER A 55 7.86 -11.31 12.24
C SER A 55 7.38 -9.93 11.82
N TYR A 56 6.14 -9.57 12.14
CA TYR A 56 5.53 -8.32 11.70
C TYR A 56 5.93 -7.11 12.54
N ALA A 57 6.44 -7.31 13.76
CA ALA A 57 7.03 -6.22 14.55
C ALA A 57 8.22 -5.55 13.85
N ARG A 58 8.84 -6.24 12.88
CA ARG A 58 9.91 -5.72 12.02
C ARG A 58 9.41 -5.09 10.72
N LEU A 59 8.13 -5.24 10.39
CA LEU A 59 7.52 -4.63 9.23
C LEU A 59 7.10 -3.21 9.58
N ASP A 60 7.64 -2.24 8.87
CA ASP A 60 7.42 -0.80 9.09
C ASP A 60 6.06 -0.31 8.57
N GLY A 61 5.08 -1.21 8.47
CA GLY A 61 3.82 -1.05 7.75
C GLY A 61 2.60 -1.18 8.65
N PHE A 62 2.65 -0.73 9.90
CA PHE A 62 1.45 -0.69 10.76
C PHE A 62 0.37 0.21 10.15
N ALA A 63 -0.88 -0.23 10.23
CA ALA A 63 -2.03 0.43 9.64
C ALA A 63 -3.04 0.83 10.72
N GLU A 64 -3.41 2.11 10.73
CA GLU A 64 -4.60 2.59 11.43
C GLU A 64 -5.76 2.66 10.44
N CYS A 65 -6.82 1.93 10.75
CA CYS A 65 -8.09 1.97 10.03
C CYS A 65 -9.15 2.81 10.78
N SER A 66 -10.18 3.26 10.07
CA SER A 66 -11.35 3.96 10.63
C SER A 66 -12.07 3.18 11.73
N ILE A 67 -12.11 1.85 11.63
CA ILE A 67 -12.73 0.94 12.60
C ILE A 67 -11.76 -0.24 12.81
N PRO A 68 -11.54 -0.72 14.05
CA PRO A 68 -10.78 -1.94 14.30
C PRO A 68 -11.49 -3.16 13.70
N ASN A 69 -10.72 -4.19 13.32
CA ASN A 69 -11.31 -5.44 12.82
C ASN A 69 -12.22 -6.04 13.90
N SER A 70 -13.52 -6.04 13.63
CA SER A 70 -14.57 -6.51 14.53
C SER A 70 -15.71 -7.08 13.70
N ARG A 71 -16.58 -7.91 14.29
CA ARG A 71 -17.76 -8.44 13.58
C ARG A 71 -18.67 -7.35 13.01
N ARG A 72 -18.61 -6.13 13.56
CA ARG A 72 -19.32 -4.94 13.06
C ARG A 72 -18.69 -4.31 11.82
N ALA A 73 -17.40 -4.55 11.59
CA ALA A 73 -16.65 -4.05 10.45
C ALA A 73 -16.95 -4.82 9.15
N PHE A 74 -17.62 -5.98 9.23
CA PHE A 74 -17.92 -6.83 8.07
C PHE A 74 -18.89 -6.19 7.05
N ASN A 75 -19.77 -5.29 7.51
CA ASN A 75 -20.71 -4.56 6.65
C ASN A 75 -20.39 -3.07 6.55
N ALA A 76 -19.27 -2.63 7.13
CA ALA A 76 -18.88 -1.22 7.16
C ALA A 76 -17.73 -0.99 6.19
N LYS A 77 -17.77 0.15 5.48
CA LYS A 77 -16.64 0.57 4.65
C LYS A 77 -15.49 1.00 5.56
N ILE A 78 -14.38 0.25 5.51
CA ILE A 78 -13.20 0.53 6.33
C ILE A 78 -12.24 1.39 5.51
N HIS A 79 -11.99 2.62 5.97
CA HIS A 79 -10.99 3.50 5.39
C HIS A 79 -9.66 3.39 6.13
N LEU A 80 -8.55 3.42 5.38
CA LEU A 80 -7.20 3.56 5.92
C LEU A 80 -6.96 5.03 6.30
N LYS A 81 -6.53 5.28 7.54
CA LYS A 81 -6.20 6.62 8.04
C LYS A 81 -4.72 6.91 7.98
N GLN A 82 -3.91 5.97 8.45
CA GLN A 82 -2.47 6.12 8.52
C GLN A 82 -1.80 4.76 8.27
N LEU A 83 -0.63 4.81 7.65
CA LEU A 83 0.23 3.66 7.44
C LEU A 83 1.69 4.03 7.74
N GLY A 84 2.37 3.24 8.56
CA GLY A 84 3.79 3.40 8.86
C GLY A 84 4.15 3.14 10.34
N ARG A 85 5.44 3.26 10.65
CA ARG A 85 5.99 3.04 12.02
C ARG A 85 5.48 4.02 13.08
N THR A 86 4.86 5.12 12.66
CA THR A 86 4.44 6.20 13.56
C THR A 86 3.01 6.05 14.06
N VAL A 87 2.33 4.93 13.73
CA VAL A 87 1.01 4.62 14.28
C VAL A 87 1.17 4.26 15.76
N PRO A 88 0.46 4.94 16.69
CA PRO A 88 0.47 4.58 18.10
C PRO A 88 -0.01 3.15 18.32
N GLU A 89 0.59 2.41 19.25
CA GLU A 89 0.32 0.98 19.46
C GLU A 89 -1.17 0.70 19.74
N GLU A 90 -1.84 1.61 20.46
CA GLU A 90 -3.26 1.57 20.77
C GLU A 90 -4.17 1.75 19.54
N SER A 91 -3.65 2.32 18.46
CA SER A 91 -4.36 2.62 17.21
C SER A 91 -4.02 1.64 16.09
N ILE A 92 -3.10 0.69 16.33
CA ILE A 92 -2.73 -0.32 15.32
C ILE A 92 -3.89 -1.29 15.14
N HIS A 93 -4.53 -1.22 13.97
CA HIS A 93 -5.61 -2.12 13.57
C HIS A 93 -5.10 -3.29 12.71
N GLY A 94 -3.86 -3.22 12.21
CA GLY A 94 -3.22 -4.31 11.50
C GLY A 94 -1.88 -3.93 10.90
N VAL A 95 -1.31 -4.85 10.12
CA VAL A 95 -0.09 -4.63 9.34
C VAL A 95 -0.42 -4.74 7.86
N TRP A 96 0.04 -3.77 7.09
CA TRP A 96 -0.08 -3.80 5.65
C TRP A 96 0.77 -4.92 5.06
N MET A 97 0.13 -5.76 4.25
CA MET A 97 0.74 -6.94 3.67
C MET A 97 1.41 -6.67 2.32
N GLY A 98 1.62 -5.40 1.96
CA GLY A 98 2.31 -5.04 0.73
C GLY A 98 1.49 -5.20 -0.55
N PHE A 99 0.15 -5.21 -0.45
CA PHE A 99 -0.74 -5.15 -1.62
C PHE A 99 -1.45 -3.81 -1.70
N LEU A 100 -1.43 -3.22 -2.88
CA LEU A 100 -2.19 -2.04 -3.22
C LEU A 100 -2.85 -2.25 -4.57
N LYS A 101 -4.18 -2.19 -4.61
CA LYS A 101 -4.94 -2.08 -5.84
C LYS A 101 -5.29 -0.63 -6.09
N LEU A 102 -5.15 -0.22 -7.35
CA LEU A 102 -5.57 1.07 -7.86
C LEU A 102 -6.50 0.87 -9.05
N SER A 103 -7.59 1.62 -9.11
CA SER A 103 -8.34 1.81 -10.37
C SER A 103 -7.50 2.62 -11.36
N SER A 104 -7.97 2.71 -12.60
CA SER A 104 -7.35 3.56 -13.61
C SER A 104 -7.27 5.03 -13.18
N ILE A 105 -8.29 5.54 -12.49
CA ILE A 105 -8.35 6.92 -12.01
C ILE A 105 -7.35 7.13 -10.88
N ALA A 106 -7.39 6.26 -9.86
CA ALA A 106 -6.47 6.35 -8.72
C ALA A 106 -5.01 6.16 -9.15
N ALA A 107 -4.74 5.27 -10.10
CA ALA A 107 -3.39 5.09 -10.65
C ALA A 107 -2.86 6.37 -11.31
N SER A 108 -3.73 7.14 -12.00
CA SER A 108 -3.36 8.45 -12.53
C SER A 108 -3.00 9.43 -11.41
N GLN A 109 -3.86 9.55 -10.40
CA GLN A 109 -3.65 10.48 -9.28
C GLN A 109 -2.38 10.14 -8.49
N VAL A 110 -2.15 8.86 -8.22
CA VAL A 110 -0.93 8.38 -7.54
C VAL A 110 0.29 8.70 -8.39
N ASN A 111 0.23 8.48 -9.70
CA ASN A 111 1.35 8.81 -10.59
C ASN A 111 1.67 10.31 -10.58
N ASP A 112 0.66 11.18 -10.61
CA ASP A 112 0.86 12.64 -10.56
C ASP A 112 1.54 13.05 -9.25
N LEU A 113 1.06 12.53 -8.11
CA LEU A 113 1.68 12.75 -6.80
C LEU A 113 3.13 12.23 -6.79
N LEU A 114 3.37 11.05 -7.34
CA LEU A 114 4.70 10.43 -7.37
C LEU A 114 5.68 11.27 -8.21
N LEU A 115 5.22 11.84 -9.33
CA LEU A 115 6.01 12.76 -10.15
C LEU A 115 6.37 14.04 -9.38
N ASP A 116 5.41 14.62 -8.65
CA ASP A 116 5.64 15.80 -7.80
C ASP A 116 6.67 15.49 -6.71
N MET A 117 6.57 14.31 -6.09
CA MET A 117 7.51 13.89 -5.06
C MET A 117 8.92 13.62 -5.61
N LEU A 118 9.03 13.00 -6.79
CA LEU A 118 10.30 12.70 -7.46
C LEU A 118 10.98 13.93 -8.05
N ALA A 119 10.24 15.03 -8.25
CA ALA A 119 10.81 16.32 -8.64
C ALA A 119 11.82 16.82 -7.60
N ASP A 120 11.67 16.44 -6.31
CA ASP A 120 12.68 16.63 -5.29
C ASP A 120 13.77 15.52 -5.37
N PRO A 121 15.04 15.89 -5.66
CA PRO A 121 16.15 14.95 -5.67
C PRO A 121 16.32 14.13 -4.38
N ALA A 122 15.91 14.67 -3.23
CA ALA A 122 16.01 14.00 -1.93
C ALA A 122 15.06 12.79 -1.79
N ASN A 123 13.98 12.74 -2.59
CA ASN A 123 12.98 11.69 -2.54
C ASN A 123 13.26 10.54 -3.50
N ARG A 124 14.20 10.70 -4.45
CA ARG A 124 14.58 9.65 -5.41
C ARG A 124 15.23 8.41 -4.77
N ARG A 125 15.63 8.49 -3.50
CA ARG A 125 16.14 7.35 -2.70
C ARG A 125 15.31 7.10 -1.42
N ALA A 126 14.16 7.76 -1.28
CA ALA A 126 13.32 7.60 -0.11
C ALA A 126 12.51 6.29 -0.21
N GLY A 127 12.52 5.49 0.86
CA GLY A 127 11.54 4.41 1.00
C GLY A 127 10.14 4.99 1.25
N ILE A 128 9.10 4.25 0.86
CA ILE A 128 7.68 4.63 1.04
C ILE A 128 7.33 5.21 2.42
N PRO A 129 7.88 4.71 3.56
CA PRO A 129 7.59 5.29 4.88
C PRO A 129 8.03 6.75 5.07
N ARG A 130 8.98 7.24 4.26
CA ARG A 130 9.47 8.61 4.32
C ARG A 130 8.66 9.56 3.41
N CYS A 131 7.96 9.02 2.42
CA CYS A 131 7.09 9.77 1.52
C CYS A 131 5.82 10.28 2.23
N CYS A 132 5.24 9.51 3.15
CA CYS A 132 4.02 9.89 3.88
C CYS A 132 4.25 10.83 5.08
N ARG A 133 5.42 11.48 5.21
CA ARG A 133 5.79 12.23 6.42
C ARG A 133 5.42 13.71 6.41
N ASN A 134 5.03 14.28 5.27
CA ASN A 134 4.87 15.74 5.09
C ASN A 134 3.70 16.13 4.16
N SER A 135 2.50 15.63 4.45
CA SER A 135 1.24 16.17 3.91
C SER A 135 0.24 16.31 5.05
#